data_AF-A0A842HLZ0-F1
#
_entry.id   AF-A0A842HLZ0-F1
#
_cell.length_a   1.000
_cell.length_b   1.000
_cell.length_c   1.000
_cell.angle_alpha   90.00
_cell.angle_beta   90.00
_cell.angle_gamma   90.00
#
_symmetry.space_group_name_H-M   'P 1'
#
loop_
_entity.id
_entity.type
_entity.pdbx_description
1 polymer ?
#
loop_
_entity_poly.entity_id
_entity_poly.type
_entity_poly.pdbx_seq_one_letter_code
_entity_poly.pdbx_strand_id
1 'polypeptide(L)'
;MKSADHLIIGGPALGAWPTRRGEKLRPHKGGGGGDGGAAKAEEDRQARQRAALEAINNVFNSANRDQLYQQQQEAVTQLNQQEVLRQQQDAERQNRFGLARAGLSGGSVDVDSNAEIGRIADEGIMKAVGIGQNAAADLRMQDERTRQSLIGMAQSGIDSGAAAQSALSGLSANAANAASAASGAQVGSLFGDLANAYMYNQQMQAFQQGMAPYRQERIGNASVRSGGTAGRVV
;
A
#
# COMPACT_ATOMS: atom_id res chain seq x y z
N MET A 1 -6.79 7.01 -62.81
CA MET A 1 -7.42 7.54 -61.60
C MET A 1 -6.56 8.67 -61.04
N LYS A 2 -6.92 9.92 -61.33
CA LYS A 2 -6.45 11.14 -60.64
C LYS A 2 -7.61 12.14 -60.76
N SER A 3 -8.35 12.30 -59.68
CA SER A 3 -9.45 13.28 -59.58
C SER A 3 -8.85 14.64 -59.26
N ALA A 4 -9.09 15.61 -60.14
CA ALA A 4 -8.61 16.98 -60.01
C ALA A 4 -9.55 17.80 -59.12
N ASP A 5 -8.92 18.70 -58.37
CA ASP A 5 -9.44 19.64 -57.39
C ASP A 5 -10.74 20.36 -57.80
N HIS A 6 -11.74 20.27 -56.94
CA HIS A 6 -12.98 21.03 -57.04
C HIS A 6 -12.76 22.44 -56.47
N LEU A 7 -12.20 23.34 -57.29
CA LEU A 7 -12.20 24.78 -57.05
C LEU A 7 -13.64 25.30 -57.09
N ILE A 8 -14.33 25.28 -55.94
CA ILE A 8 -15.54 26.09 -55.73
C ILE A 8 -15.07 27.54 -55.60
N ILE A 9 -14.84 28.19 -56.74
CA ILE A 9 -14.71 29.63 -56.82
C ILE A 9 -16.11 30.18 -56.54
N GLY A 10 -16.31 30.65 -55.30
CA GLY A 10 -17.55 31.25 -54.84
C GLY A 10 -18.02 32.33 -55.80
N GLY A 11 -19.08 32.05 -56.54
CA GLY A 11 -19.78 33.05 -57.33
C GLY A 11 -20.32 34.16 -56.42
N PRO A 12 -20.36 35.42 -56.89
CA PRO A 12 -20.84 36.54 -56.08
C PRO A 12 -22.27 36.26 -55.62
N ALA A 13 -22.50 36.40 -54.31
CA ALA A 13 -23.81 36.23 -53.69
C ALA A 13 -24.88 37.04 -54.44
N LEU A 14 -26.06 36.43 -54.66
CA LEU A 14 -27.17 36.90 -55.49
C LEU A 14 -27.69 38.32 -55.17
N GLY A 15 -27.23 38.97 -54.09
CA GLY A 15 -27.57 40.35 -53.71
C GLY A 15 -26.57 41.43 -54.15
N ALA A 16 -25.45 41.07 -54.79
CA ALA A 16 -24.41 42.01 -55.21
C ALA A 16 -24.58 42.55 -56.64
N TRP A 17 -25.59 42.07 -57.37
CA TRP A 17 -25.80 42.42 -58.77
C TRP A 17 -26.69 43.65 -58.90
N PRO A 18 -26.26 44.68 -59.64
CA PRO A 18 -27.09 45.86 -59.90
C PRO A 18 -28.34 45.44 -60.68
N THR A 19 -29.52 45.86 -60.21
CA THR A 19 -30.80 45.50 -60.83
C THR A 19 -31.27 46.56 -61.84
N ARG A 20 -30.55 47.69 -61.95
CA ARG A 20 -30.82 48.76 -62.90
C ARG A 20 -29.56 49.19 -63.64
N ARG A 21 -29.72 49.55 -64.92
CA ARG A 21 -28.63 49.97 -65.82
C ARG A 21 -28.10 51.33 -65.38
N GLY A 22 -27.02 51.35 -64.58
CA GLY A 22 -26.38 52.55 -64.05
C GLY A 22 -25.99 52.49 -62.57
N GLU A 23 -26.39 51.44 -61.84
CA GLU A 23 -25.98 51.24 -60.45
C GLU A 23 -24.53 50.71 -60.39
N LYS A 24 -23.68 51.39 -59.62
CA LYS A 24 -22.32 50.88 -59.31
C LYS A 24 -22.47 49.67 -58.38
N LEU A 25 -21.69 48.62 -58.63
CA LEU A 25 -21.50 47.52 -57.67
C LEU A 25 -21.20 48.15 -56.32
N ARG A 26 -22.10 47.96 -55.36
CA ARG A 26 -21.83 48.30 -53.96
C ARG A 26 -20.93 47.17 -53.48
N PRO A 27 -19.65 47.42 -53.18
CA PRO A 27 -18.87 46.43 -52.46
C PRO A 27 -19.62 46.21 -51.16
N HIS A 28 -20.20 45.02 -50.97
CA HIS A 28 -20.58 44.60 -49.64
C HIS A 28 -19.35 44.87 -48.77
N LYS A 29 -19.55 45.66 -47.72
CA LYS A 29 -18.55 45.94 -46.69
C LYS A 29 -18.07 44.60 -46.15
N GLY A 30 -16.98 44.09 -46.71
CA GLY A 30 -16.11 43.18 -46.00
C GLY A 30 -15.61 43.93 -44.78
N GLY A 31 -16.31 43.78 -43.66
CA GLY A 31 -15.65 43.74 -42.36
C GLY A 31 -15.20 42.30 -42.21
N GLY A 32 -13.92 42.00 -42.31
CA GLY A 32 -13.02 42.14 -41.16
C GLY A 32 -13.38 41.01 -40.21
N GLY A 33 -12.67 39.88 -40.23
CA GLY A 33 -11.45 39.81 -39.44
C GLY A 33 -11.84 40.14 -37.99
N GLY A 34 -12.48 39.21 -37.30
CA GLY A 34 -11.76 38.40 -36.33
C GLY A 34 -12.28 38.77 -34.93
N ASP A 35 -11.96 37.95 -33.94
CA ASP A 35 -11.85 38.40 -32.54
C ASP A 35 -13.15 38.45 -31.72
N GLY A 36 -14.28 38.99 -32.19
CA GLY A 36 -15.47 39.20 -31.32
C GLY A 36 -16.21 37.91 -30.88
N GLY A 37 -16.51 37.02 -31.84
CA GLY A 37 -17.11 35.71 -31.55
C GLY A 37 -16.10 34.67 -31.07
N ALA A 38 -14.84 34.80 -31.51
CA ALA A 38 -13.75 33.93 -31.09
C ALA A 38 -13.34 34.18 -29.64
N ALA A 39 -13.21 35.45 -29.23
CA ALA A 39 -12.93 35.82 -27.83
C ALA A 39 -14.07 35.41 -26.90
N LYS A 40 -15.32 35.57 -27.32
CA LYS A 40 -16.49 35.17 -26.52
C LYS A 40 -16.61 33.64 -26.39
N ALA A 41 -16.35 32.90 -27.46
CA ALA A 41 -16.32 31.44 -27.43
C ALA A 41 -15.14 30.90 -26.58
N GLU A 42 -14.01 31.59 -26.58
CA GLU A 42 -12.85 31.27 -25.74
C GLU A 42 -13.11 31.62 -24.27
N GLU A 43 -13.76 32.75 -23.99
CA GLU A 43 -14.19 33.13 -22.65
C GLU A 43 -15.21 32.14 -22.07
N ASP A 44 -16.18 31.69 -22.87
CA ASP A 44 -17.15 30.65 -22.48
C ASP A 44 -16.46 29.31 -22.18
N ARG A 45 -15.44 28.94 -22.97
CA ARG A 45 -14.62 27.74 -22.73
C ARG A 45 -13.88 27.86 -21.39
N GLN A 46 -13.22 28.98 -21.15
CA GLN A 46 -12.50 29.24 -19.91
C GLN A 46 -13.44 29.30 -18.69
N ALA A 47 -14.65 29.82 -18.85
CA ALA A 47 -15.67 29.81 -17.79
C ALA A 47 -16.10 28.38 -17.42
N ARG A 48 -16.30 27.50 -18.40
CA ARG A 48 -16.62 26.08 -18.15
C ARG A 48 -15.47 25.35 -17.47
N GLN A 49 -14.24 25.56 -17.92
CA GLN A 49 -13.06 24.99 -17.30
C GLN A 49 -12.93 25.42 -15.83
N ARG A 50 -13.10 26.72 -15.54
CA ARG A 50 -13.10 27.24 -14.16
C ARG A 50 -14.20 26.61 -13.31
N ALA A 51 -15.43 26.56 -13.81
CA ALA A 51 -16.56 25.95 -13.10
C ALA A 51 -16.32 24.45 -12.83
N ALA A 52 -15.71 23.72 -13.77
CA ALA A 52 -15.37 22.32 -13.57
C ALA A 52 -14.27 22.14 -12.51
N LEU A 53 -13.24 22.98 -12.52
CA LEU A 53 -12.19 22.98 -11.49
C LEU A 53 -12.76 23.30 -10.11
N GLU A 54 -13.64 24.30 -10.00
CA GLU A 54 -14.33 24.63 -8.75
C GLU A 54 -15.20 23.49 -8.25
N ALA A 55 -15.96 22.84 -9.13
CA ALA A 55 -16.79 21.69 -8.77
C ALA A 55 -15.95 20.51 -8.24
N ILE A 56 -14.83 20.20 -8.91
CA ILE A 56 -13.86 19.21 -8.44
C ILE A 56 -13.35 19.60 -7.05
N ASN A 57 -12.81 20.80 -6.89
CA ASN A 57 -12.25 21.26 -5.61
C ASN A 57 -13.29 21.23 -4.49
N ASN A 58 -14.53 21.64 -4.77
CA ASN A 58 -15.62 21.59 -3.81
C ASN A 58 -15.91 20.17 -3.33
N VAL A 59 -15.98 19.18 -4.23
CA VAL A 59 -16.17 17.76 -3.85
C VAL A 59 -15.05 17.28 -2.94
N PHE A 60 -13.79 17.58 -3.28
CA PHE A 60 -12.65 17.18 -2.46
C PHE A 60 -12.59 17.90 -1.11
N ASN A 61 -13.01 19.16 -1.04
CA ASN A 61 -13.05 19.94 0.21
C ASN A 61 -14.23 19.54 1.11
N SER A 62 -15.40 19.21 0.55
CA SER A 62 -16.58 18.81 1.32
C SER A 62 -16.53 17.37 1.83
N ALA A 63 -15.68 16.53 1.23
CA ALA A 63 -15.64 15.08 1.52
C ALA A 63 -14.97 14.70 2.85
N ASN A 64 -14.64 15.68 3.71
CA ASN A 64 -14.07 15.46 5.05
C ASN A 64 -12.91 14.45 5.05
N ARG A 65 -11.98 14.65 4.11
CA ARG A 65 -10.93 13.67 3.79
C ARG A 65 -9.95 13.48 4.93
N ASP A 66 -9.69 14.52 5.71
CA ASP A 66 -8.77 14.45 6.85
C ASP A 66 -9.24 13.43 7.90
N GLN A 67 -10.54 13.38 8.19
CA GLN A 67 -11.09 12.36 9.09
C GLN A 67 -10.95 10.95 8.50
N LEU A 68 -11.17 10.77 7.20
CA LEU A 68 -10.96 9.46 6.55
C LEU A 68 -9.49 9.01 6.60
N TYR A 69 -8.55 9.92 6.40
CA TYR A 69 -7.12 9.61 6.52
C TYR A 69 -6.76 9.20 7.95
N GLN A 70 -7.29 9.90 8.96
CA GLN A 70 -7.10 9.55 10.38
C GLN A 70 -7.72 8.19 10.71
N GLN A 71 -8.97 7.94 10.29
CA GLN A 71 -9.64 6.66 10.50
C GLN A 71 -8.89 5.51 9.84
N GLN A 72 -8.37 5.70 8.62
CA GLN A 72 -7.55 4.71 7.94
C GLN A 72 -6.27 4.42 8.73
N GLN A 73 -5.56 5.46 9.18
CA GLN A 73 -4.37 5.31 9.99
C GLN A 73 -4.68 4.53 11.28
N GLU A 74 -5.70 4.95 12.01
CA GLU A 74 -6.11 4.33 13.27
C GLU A 74 -6.55 2.88 13.09
N ALA A 75 -7.39 2.58 12.10
CA ALA A 75 -7.87 1.23 11.82
C ALA A 75 -6.69 0.29 11.51
N VAL A 76 -5.78 0.71 10.64
CA VAL A 76 -4.58 -0.06 10.31
C VAL A 76 -3.70 -0.24 11.54
N THR A 77 -3.39 0.83 12.26
CA THR A 77 -2.58 0.74 13.48
C THR A 77 -3.20 -0.20 14.51
N GLN A 78 -4.50 -0.10 14.78
CA GLN A 78 -5.19 -0.95 15.76
C GLN A 78 -5.19 -2.42 15.35
N LEU A 79 -5.50 -2.74 14.08
CA LEU A 79 -5.46 -4.11 13.57
C LEU A 79 -4.07 -4.73 13.75
N ASN A 80 -3.04 -3.95 13.42
CA ASN A 80 -1.65 -4.37 13.55
C ASN A 80 -1.23 -4.52 15.01
N GLN A 81 -1.62 -3.60 15.90
CA GLN A 81 -1.36 -3.71 17.33
C GLN A 81 -1.99 -4.96 17.94
N GLN A 82 -3.24 -5.26 17.58
CA GLN A 82 -3.91 -6.49 18.03
C GLN A 82 -3.17 -7.74 17.57
N GLU A 83 -2.66 -7.74 16.33
CA GLU A 83 -1.85 -8.84 15.82
C GLU A 83 -0.54 -9.02 16.59
N VAL A 84 0.18 -7.92 16.86
CA VAL A 84 1.40 -7.95 17.67
C VAL A 84 1.13 -8.54 19.06
N LEU A 85 0.06 -8.13 19.72
CA LEU A 85 -0.33 -8.65 21.03
C LEU A 85 -0.72 -10.13 20.99
N ARG A 86 -1.39 -10.58 19.91
CA ARG A 86 -1.68 -12.01 19.72
C ARG A 86 -0.38 -12.81 19.59
N GLN A 87 0.54 -12.37 18.73
CA GLN A 87 1.81 -13.06 18.54
C GLN A 87 2.66 -13.04 19.82
N GLN A 88 2.62 -11.95 20.60
CA GLN A 88 3.27 -11.87 21.90
C GLN A 88 2.74 -12.96 22.85
N GLN A 89 1.42 -13.11 22.98
CA GLN A 89 0.84 -14.14 23.85
C GLN A 89 1.21 -15.55 23.42
N ASP A 90 1.28 -15.80 22.11
CA ASP A 90 1.70 -17.10 21.58
C ASP A 90 3.18 -17.35 21.85
N ALA A 91 4.02 -16.33 21.68
CA ALA A 91 5.46 -16.38 21.99
C ALA A 91 5.70 -16.63 23.48
N GLU A 92 5.00 -15.93 24.38
CA GLU A 92 5.09 -16.13 25.83
C GLU A 92 4.72 -17.55 26.23
N ARG A 93 3.64 -18.11 25.64
CA ARG A 93 3.25 -19.51 25.89
C ARG A 93 4.32 -20.48 25.42
N GLN A 94 4.81 -20.32 24.20
CA GLN A 94 5.85 -21.18 23.63
C GLN A 94 7.14 -21.10 24.45
N ASN A 95 7.56 -19.90 24.83
CA ASN A 95 8.71 -19.65 25.68
C ASN A 95 8.56 -20.37 27.03
N ARG A 96 7.41 -20.18 27.71
CA ARG A 96 7.12 -20.86 28.98
C ARG A 96 7.18 -22.38 28.85
N PHE A 97 6.61 -22.97 27.80
CA PHE A 97 6.69 -24.40 27.57
C PHE A 97 8.13 -24.87 27.27
N GLY A 98 8.90 -24.09 26.51
CA GLY A 98 10.30 -24.38 26.22
C GLY A 98 11.17 -24.36 27.47
N LEU A 99 11.01 -23.32 28.29
CA LEU A 99 11.72 -23.16 29.57
C LEU A 99 11.33 -24.23 30.59
N ALA A 100 10.04 -24.59 30.67
CA ALA A 100 9.56 -25.67 31.53
C ALA A 100 10.18 -27.02 31.12
N ARG A 101 10.25 -27.31 29.81
CA ARG A 101 10.91 -28.52 29.30
C ARG A 101 12.41 -28.54 29.57
N ALA A 102 13.05 -27.38 29.56
CA ALA A 102 14.47 -27.23 29.86
C ALA A 102 14.79 -27.17 31.37
N GLY A 103 13.78 -27.14 32.25
CA GLY A 103 13.98 -26.95 33.69
C GLY A 103 14.46 -25.54 34.07
N LEU A 104 14.35 -24.57 33.16
CA LEU A 104 14.79 -23.18 33.33
C LEU A 104 13.63 -22.23 33.74
N SER A 105 12.41 -22.78 33.82
CA SER A 105 11.21 -22.08 34.28
C SER A 105 11.41 -21.49 35.68
N GLY A 106 11.12 -20.21 35.87
CA GLY A 106 11.32 -19.50 37.15
C GLY A 106 12.75 -19.08 37.46
N GLY A 107 13.72 -19.32 36.56
CA GLY A 107 15.10 -18.83 36.67
C GLY A 107 15.30 -17.46 36.00
N SER A 108 16.54 -16.96 36.01
CA SER A 108 16.89 -15.69 35.33
C SER A 108 16.60 -15.72 33.82
N VAL A 109 16.78 -16.88 33.19
CA VAL A 109 16.51 -17.07 31.76
C VAL A 109 15.02 -16.85 31.42
N ASP A 110 14.11 -17.21 32.31
CA ASP A 110 12.67 -16.95 32.15
C ASP A 110 12.36 -15.45 32.23
N VAL A 111 12.95 -14.75 33.20
CA VAL A 111 12.80 -13.30 33.35
C VAL A 111 13.35 -12.55 32.13
N ASP A 112 14.56 -12.90 31.69
CA ASP A 112 15.23 -12.24 30.57
C ASP A 112 14.47 -12.48 29.25
N SER A 113 14.02 -13.71 29.00
CA SER A 113 13.27 -14.05 27.79
C SER A 113 11.88 -13.40 27.74
N ASN A 114 11.17 -13.30 28.86
CA ASN A 114 9.90 -12.57 28.91
C ASN A 114 10.10 -11.05 28.74
N ALA A 115 11.19 -10.50 29.27
CA ALA A 115 11.56 -9.09 29.05
C ALA A 115 11.89 -8.82 27.56
N GLU A 116 12.54 -9.77 26.89
CA GLU A 116 12.81 -9.71 25.45
C GLU A 116 11.52 -9.71 24.63
N ILE A 117 10.60 -10.62 24.94
CA ILE A 117 9.31 -10.72 24.26
C ILE A 117 8.51 -9.41 24.37
N GLY A 118 8.49 -8.81 25.57
CA GLY A 118 7.88 -7.50 25.78
C GLY A 118 8.50 -6.41 24.91
N ARG A 119 9.85 -6.35 24.84
CA ARG A 119 10.54 -5.36 23.99
C ARG A 119 10.20 -5.51 22.52
N ILE A 120 10.18 -6.75 22.02
CA ILE A 120 9.82 -7.03 20.62
C ILE A 120 8.36 -6.63 20.35
N ALA A 121 7.45 -6.86 21.30
CA ALA A 121 6.07 -6.43 21.19
C ALA A 121 5.96 -4.90 21.12
N ASP A 122 6.68 -4.17 21.98
CA ASP A 122 6.71 -2.70 21.96
C ASP A 122 7.27 -2.17 20.63
N GLU A 123 8.34 -2.77 20.12
CA GLU A 123 8.88 -2.46 18.78
C GLU A 123 7.87 -2.75 17.67
N GLY A 124 7.13 -3.86 17.78
CA GLY A 124 6.06 -4.25 16.87
C GLY A 124 4.91 -3.23 16.85
N ILE A 125 4.52 -2.73 18.02
CA ILE A 125 3.50 -1.68 18.17
C ILE A 125 3.97 -0.38 17.50
N MET A 126 5.24 0.00 17.66
CA MET A 126 5.79 1.17 16.96
C MET A 126 5.81 0.99 15.44
N LYS A 127 6.14 -0.21 14.95
CA LYS A 127 6.04 -0.55 13.52
C LYS A 127 4.59 -0.49 13.04
N ALA A 128 3.62 -0.94 13.83
CA ALA A 128 2.18 -0.85 13.53
C ALA A 128 1.71 0.60 13.34
N VAL A 129 2.23 1.54 14.14
CA VAL A 129 1.97 2.98 13.96
C VAL A 129 2.54 3.47 12.62
N GLY A 130 3.78 3.09 12.28
CA GLY A 130 4.40 3.45 11.00
C GLY A 130 3.63 2.90 9.80
N ILE A 131 3.14 1.66 9.87
CA ILE A 131 2.31 1.06 8.82
C ILE A 131 1.00 1.84 8.64
N GLY A 132 0.35 2.24 9.74
CA GLY A 132 -0.85 3.07 9.68
C GLY A 132 -0.61 4.44 9.04
N GLN A 133 0.50 5.10 9.39
CA GLN A 133 0.89 6.38 8.78
C GLN A 133 1.12 6.25 7.28
N ASN A 134 1.81 5.19 6.85
CA ASN A 134 2.02 4.90 5.42
C ASN A 134 0.70 4.65 4.70
N ALA A 135 -0.22 3.88 5.29
CA ALA A 135 -1.53 3.62 4.69
C ALA A 135 -2.37 4.90 4.49
N ALA A 136 -2.31 5.85 5.43
CA ALA A 136 -2.95 7.14 5.27
C ALA A 136 -2.26 8.03 4.21
N ALA A 137 -0.93 8.00 4.14
CA ALA A 137 -0.18 8.70 3.10
C ALA A 137 -0.49 8.16 1.70
N ASP A 138 -0.61 6.84 1.56
CA ASP A 138 -0.97 6.19 0.30
C ASP A 138 -2.37 6.58 -0.17
N LEU A 139 -3.35 6.63 0.75
CA LEU A 139 -4.70 7.08 0.44
C LEU A 139 -4.72 8.57 0.01
N ARG A 140 -3.96 9.43 0.70
CA ARG A 140 -3.78 10.84 0.31
C ARG A 140 -3.17 10.96 -1.10
N MET A 141 -2.15 10.18 -1.41
CA MET A 141 -1.54 10.17 -2.73
C MET A 141 -2.49 9.67 -3.82
N GLN A 142 -3.31 8.65 -3.53
CA GLN A 142 -4.31 8.15 -4.47
C GLN A 142 -5.36 9.22 -4.78
N ASP A 143 -5.87 9.91 -3.77
CA ASP A 143 -6.81 11.01 -3.96
C ASP A 143 -6.19 12.16 -4.75
N GLU A 144 -4.93 12.51 -4.49
CA GLU A 144 -4.23 13.56 -5.24
C GLU A 144 -4.06 13.16 -6.71
N ARG A 145 -3.70 11.91 -7.00
CA ARG A 145 -3.64 11.41 -8.39
C ARG A 145 -5.00 11.49 -9.08
N THR A 146 -6.07 11.10 -8.40
CA THR A 146 -7.44 11.22 -8.91
C THR A 146 -7.79 12.68 -9.20
N ARG A 147 -7.48 13.59 -8.28
CA ARG A 147 -7.66 15.04 -8.43
C ARG A 147 -6.92 15.56 -9.66
N GLN A 148 -5.64 15.24 -9.81
CA GLN A 148 -4.82 15.69 -10.95
C GLN A 148 -5.35 15.16 -12.30
N SER A 149 -5.79 13.90 -12.34
CA SER A 149 -6.42 13.31 -13.53
C SER A 149 -7.70 14.07 -13.92
N LEU A 150 -8.54 14.41 -12.93
CA LEU A 150 -9.78 15.19 -13.14
C LEU A 150 -9.49 16.62 -13.56
N ILE A 151 -8.45 17.25 -13.03
CA ILE A 151 -8.01 18.59 -13.46
C ILE A 151 -7.58 18.57 -14.93
N GLY A 152 -6.79 17.58 -15.35
CA GLY A 152 -6.42 17.40 -16.75
C GLY A 152 -7.64 17.19 -17.67
N MET A 153 -8.63 16.42 -17.19
CA MET A 153 -9.89 16.24 -17.91
C MET A 153 -10.75 17.51 -17.95
N ALA A 154 -10.79 18.30 -16.87
CA ALA A 154 -11.48 19.58 -16.84
C ALA A 154 -10.86 20.56 -17.84
N GLN A 155 -9.52 20.60 -17.96
CA GLN A 155 -8.82 21.39 -18.97
C GLN A 155 -9.17 20.95 -20.40
N SER A 156 -9.41 19.66 -20.62
CA SER A 156 -9.86 19.12 -21.91
C SER A 156 -11.32 19.44 -22.28
N GLY A 157 -12.09 20.01 -21.33
CA GLY A 157 -13.43 20.55 -21.59
C GLY A 157 -14.59 19.71 -21.07
N ILE A 158 -14.40 18.85 -20.05
CA ILE A 158 -15.52 18.18 -19.38
C ILE A 158 -16.40 19.19 -18.64
N ASP A 159 -17.72 19.02 -18.71
CA ASP A 159 -18.69 19.83 -17.97
C ASP A 159 -18.61 19.60 -16.45
N SER A 160 -18.85 20.65 -15.67
CA SER A 160 -18.68 20.64 -14.20
C SER A 160 -19.49 19.55 -13.47
N GLY A 161 -20.70 19.24 -13.95
CA GLY A 161 -21.53 18.17 -13.38
C GLY A 161 -20.96 16.76 -13.62
N ALA A 162 -20.44 16.50 -14.81
CA ALA A 162 -19.77 15.23 -15.12
C ALA A 162 -18.44 15.11 -14.34
N ALA A 163 -17.69 16.21 -14.23
CA ALA A 163 -16.47 16.26 -13.45
C ALA A 163 -16.69 15.95 -11.96
N ALA A 164 -17.73 16.53 -11.34
CA ALA A 164 -18.10 16.24 -9.95
C ALA A 164 -18.49 14.78 -9.73
N GLN A 165 -19.26 14.19 -10.66
CA GLN A 165 -19.65 12.78 -10.57
C GLN A 165 -18.44 11.85 -10.69
N SER A 166 -17.53 12.11 -11.64
CA SER A 166 -16.29 11.35 -11.78
C SER A 166 -15.37 11.51 -10.56
N ALA A 167 -15.32 12.70 -9.94
CA ALA A 167 -14.61 12.93 -8.69
C ALA A 167 -15.18 12.07 -7.55
N LEU A 168 -16.50 12.06 -7.40
CA LEU A 168 -17.17 11.29 -6.36
C LEU A 168 -16.96 9.78 -6.54
N SER A 169 -17.07 9.28 -7.76
CA SER A 169 -16.78 7.86 -8.07
C SER A 169 -15.33 7.49 -7.80
N GLY A 170 -14.37 8.34 -8.18
CA GLY A 170 -12.94 8.12 -7.91
C GLY A 170 -12.63 8.10 -6.41
N LEU A 171 -13.16 9.07 -5.65
CA LEU A 171 -13.00 9.13 -4.20
C LEU A 171 -13.64 7.94 -3.49
N SER A 172 -14.81 7.49 -3.93
CA SER A 172 -15.48 6.30 -3.40
C SER A 172 -14.66 5.04 -3.65
N ALA A 173 -14.07 4.90 -4.84
CA ALA A 173 -13.20 3.77 -5.16
C ALA A 173 -11.93 3.78 -4.31
N ASN A 174 -11.29 4.95 -4.14
CA ASN A 174 -10.11 5.10 -3.28
C ASN A 174 -10.42 4.74 -1.82
N ALA A 175 -11.58 5.17 -1.30
CA ALA A 175 -12.01 4.82 0.05
C ALA A 175 -12.25 3.31 0.21
N ALA A 176 -12.90 2.66 -0.77
CA ALA A 176 -13.11 1.21 -0.75
C ALA A 176 -11.79 0.42 -0.85
N ASN A 177 -10.84 0.90 -1.66
CA ASN A 177 -9.51 0.32 -1.77
C ASN A 177 -8.71 0.46 -0.47
N ALA A 178 -8.79 1.61 0.19
CA ALA A 178 -8.15 1.84 1.48
C ALA A 178 -8.72 0.94 2.58
N ALA A 179 -10.05 0.81 2.66
CA ALA A 179 -10.69 -0.10 3.60
C ALA A 179 -10.26 -1.55 3.35
N SER A 180 -10.13 -1.96 2.09
CA SER A 180 -9.63 -3.29 1.71
C SER A 180 -8.14 -3.45 2.08
N ALA A 181 -7.30 -2.45 1.79
CA ALA A 181 -5.88 -2.47 2.15
C ALA A 181 -5.67 -2.54 3.67
N ALA A 182 -6.54 -1.91 4.47
CA ALA A 182 -6.48 -2.00 5.92
C ALA A 182 -6.63 -3.43 6.44
N SER A 183 -7.48 -4.23 5.80
CA SER A 183 -7.68 -5.63 6.19
C SER A 183 -6.47 -6.53 5.87
N GLY A 184 -5.67 -6.16 4.86
CA GLY A 184 -4.50 -6.92 4.41
C GLY A 184 -3.14 -6.42 4.95
N ALA A 185 -3.06 -5.20 5.45
CA ALA A 185 -1.86 -4.64 6.04
C ALA A 185 -1.66 -5.21 7.46
N GLN A 186 -0.89 -6.30 7.58
CA GLN A 186 -0.56 -6.95 8.85
C GLN A 186 0.95 -6.88 9.12
N VAL A 187 1.32 -6.68 10.38
CA VAL A 187 2.68 -6.81 10.88
C VAL A 187 3.03 -8.29 10.71
N GLY A 188 4.04 -8.58 9.89
CA GLY A 188 4.51 -9.94 9.63
C GLY A 188 4.94 -10.67 10.91
N SER A 189 5.33 -11.95 10.80
CA SER A 189 5.73 -12.75 11.96
C SER A 189 6.91 -12.11 12.71
N LEU A 190 6.64 -11.52 13.88
CA LEU A 190 7.64 -10.84 14.71
C LEU A 190 8.51 -11.83 15.50
N PHE A 191 7.91 -12.94 15.90
CA PHE A 191 8.54 -13.92 16.79
C PHE A 191 8.98 -15.20 16.07
N GLY A 192 8.69 -15.34 14.77
CA GLY A 192 9.08 -16.52 13.99
C GLY A 192 10.59 -16.73 13.92
N ASP A 193 11.36 -15.64 13.81
CA ASP A 193 12.82 -15.71 13.79
C ASP A 193 13.40 -16.03 15.17
N LEU A 194 12.77 -15.55 16.25
CA LEU A 194 13.17 -15.85 17.62
C LEU A 194 12.90 -17.31 17.99
N ALA A 195 11.73 -17.85 17.63
CA ALA A 195 11.39 -19.25 17.85
C ALA A 195 12.34 -20.21 17.11
N ASN A 196 12.69 -19.88 15.86
CA ASN A 196 13.67 -20.64 15.09
C ASN A 196 15.09 -20.54 15.65
N ALA A 197 15.53 -19.34 16.07
CA ALA A 197 16.85 -19.15 16.66
C ALA A 197 17.01 -19.90 18.00
N TYR A 198 15.97 -19.90 18.84
CA TYR A 198 15.99 -20.63 20.11
C TYR A 198 16.00 -22.15 19.89
N MET A 199 15.19 -22.64 18.95
CA MET A 199 15.15 -24.06 18.62
C MET A 199 16.46 -24.53 17.96
N TYR A 200 17.09 -23.69 17.13
CA TYR A 200 18.39 -23.97 16.51
C TYR A 200 19.52 -24.06 17.55
N ASN A 201 19.56 -23.13 18.51
CA ASN A 201 20.53 -23.16 19.61
C ASN A 201 20.29 -24.35 20.56
N GLN A 202 19.03 -24.69 20.84
CA GLN A 202 18.68 -25.87 21.64
C GLN A 202 19.03 -27.17 20.92
N GLN A 203 18.81 -27.26 19.60
CA GLN A 203 19.19 -28.44 18.81
C GLN A 203 20.71 -28.60 18.78
N MET A 204 21.48 -27.51 18.67
CA MET A 204 22.94 -27.53 18.75
C MET A 204 23.45 -27.95 20.13
N GLN A 205 22.84 -27.47 21.22
CA GLN A 205 23.18 -27.92 22.58
C GLN A 205 22.78 -29.38 22.81
N ALA A 206 21.63 -29.82 22.31
CA ALA A 206 21.22 -31.23 22.36
C ALA A 206 22.13 -32.11 21.50
N PHE A 207 22.66 -31.61 20.38
CA PHE A 207 23.67 -32.31 19.57
C PHE A 207 25.01 -32.38 20.30
N GLN A 208 25.42 -31.32 21.00
CA GLN A 208 26.65 -31.32 21.82
C GLN A 208 26.53 -32.21 23.07
N GLN A 209 25.34 -32.28 23.69
CA GLN A 209 25.08 -33.18 24.82
C GLN A 209 24.81 -34.63 24.36
N GLY A 210 24.23 -34.83 23.18
CA GLY A 210 24.08 -36.14 22.53
C GLY A 210 25.38 -36.68 21.91
N MET A 211 26.37 -35.79 21.70
CA MET A 211 27.77 -36.12 21.43
C MET A 211 28.64 -35.98 22.68
N ALA A 212 28.08 -36.14 23.89
CA ALA A 212 28.89 -36.65 24.99
C ALA A 212 29.40 -38.02 24.52
N PRO A 213 30.70 -38.16 24.21
CA PRO A 213 31.19 -39.36 23.57
C PRO A 213 30.87 -40.49 24.52
N TYR A 214 30.15 -41.49 24.04
CA TYR A 214 30.33 -42.85 24.51
C TYR A 214 31.83 -43.14 24.38
N ARG A 215 32.62 -42.74 25.38
CA ARG A 215 33.90 -43.32 25.68
C ARG A 215 33.56 -44.74 26.04
N GLN A 216 33.51 -45.52 24.98
CA GLN A 216 33.66 -46.94 24.95
C GLN A 216 34.90 -47.24 25.80
N GLU A 217 34.69 -47.49 27.09
CA GLU A 217 35.62 -48.25 27.93
C GLU A 217 35.64 -49.68 27.37
N ARG A 218 36.23 -49.84 26.19
CA ARG A 218 36.91 -51.06 25.79
C ARG A 218 38.22 -51.10 26.56
N ILE A 219 38.14 -51.37 27.85
CA ILE A 219 39.22 -52.06 28.55
C ILE A 219 38.80 -53.52 28.58
N GLY A 220 39.16 -54.21 27.49
CA GLY A 220 39.15 -55.66 27.49
C GLY A 220 40.18 -56.14 28.51
N ASN A 221 39.72 -56.77 29.58
CA ASN A 221 40.39 -57.95 30.11
C ASN A 221 39.38 -58.82 30.88
N ALA A 222 38.50 -59.47 30.12
CA ALA A 222 37.70 -60.58 30.62
C ALA A 222 38.54 -61.87 30.53
N SER A 223 39.40 -62.13 31.52
CA SER A 223 39.81 -63.51 31.82
C SER A 223 38.75 -64.10 32.76
N VAL A 224 37.68 -64.62 32.16
CA VAL A 224 36.64 -65.36 32.87
C VAL A 224 36.96 -66.85 32.81
N ARG A 225 36.80 -67.51 33.98
CA ARG A 225 36.67 -68.95 34.25
C ARG A 225 37.97 -69.77 34.26
N SER A 226 38.09 -70.84 35.03
CA SER A 226 37.35 -71.43 36.16
C SER A 226 37.98 -72.83 36.30
N GLY A 227 38.34 -73.22 37.51
CA GLY A 227 38.52 -74.63 37.87
C GLY A 227 39.97 -75.12 37.89
N GLY A 228 40.41 -75.58 39.06
CA GLY A 228 41.66 -76.32 39.19
C GLY A 228 42.34 -76.24 40.55
N THR A 229 41.59 -76.41 41.64
CA THR A 229 42.19 -76.70 42.95
C THR A 229 42.74 -78.13 42.91
N ALA A 230 44.05 -78.29 42.69
CA ALA A 230 44.75 -79.55 42.92
C ALA A 230 46.26 -79.34 43.11
N GLY A 231 46.68 -79.29 44.38
CA GLY A 231 47.85 -80.03 44.87
C GLY A 231 49.26 -79.48 44.65
N ARG A 232 49.91 -79.18 45.79
CA ARG A 232 51.23 -79.71 46.24
C ARG A 232 52.28 -78.65 46.54
N VAL A 233 52.40 -78.29 47.82
CA VAL A 233 53.67 -77.85 48.43
C VAL A 233 53.69 -78.38 49.88
N VAL A 234 54.73 -79.18 50.17
CA VAL A 234 55.14 -79.88 51.41
C VAL A 234 54.19 -80.88 52.06
#